data_AF-R6HGL9-F1
#
_entry.id   AF-R6HGL9-F1
#
_cell.length_a   1.000
_cell.length_b   1.000
_cell.length_c   1.000
_cell.angle_alpha   90.00
_cell.angle_beta   90.00
_cell.angle_gamma   90.00
#
_symmetry.space_group_name_H-M   'P 1'
#
loop_
_entity.id
_entity.type
_entity.pdbx_description
1 polymer ?
#
loop_
_entity_poly.entity_id
_entity_poly.type
_entity_poly.pdbx_seq_one_letter_code
_entity_poly.pdbx_strand_id
1 'polypeptide(L)'
;MNKKPVNTDEQRTEALAASLSSTGLDAFSVSRFLKLLAEGGSAGPIKILRRHRLDLLEEIHSKQKSLDLIDYIIYKIRQGTL
;
A
#
# COMPACT_ATOMS: atom_id res chain seq x y z
N MET A 1 -8.27 38.99 4.85
CA MET A 1 -7.69 37.64 4.59
C MET A 1 -8.54 36.97 3.51
N ASN A 2 -8.16 37.11 2.24
CA ASN A 2 -8.88 36.45 1.14
C ASN A 2 -8.51 34.98 1.12
N LYS A 3 -9.42 34.10 1.58
CA LYS A 3 -9.33 32.67 1.26
C LYS A 3 -9.57 32.56 -0.24
N LYS A 4 -8.52 32.24 -1.01
CA LYS A 4 -8.66 31.79 -2.40
C LYS A 4 -9.66 30.62 -2.42
N PRO A 5 -10.53 30.52 -3.43
CA PRO A 5 -11.40 29.35 -3.58
C PRO A 5 -10.51 28.11 -3.71
N VAL A 6 -10.63 27.18 -2.76
CA VAL A 6 -9.96 25.88 -2.82
C VAL A 6 -10.53 25.15 -4.04
N ASN A 7 -9.66 24.82 -4.99
CA ASN A 7 -10.00 24.05 -6.17
C ASN A 7 -10.31 22.60 -5.74
N THR A 8 -11.58 22.19 -5.83
CA THR A 8 -12.07 20.89 -5.33
C THR A 8 -11.36 19.70 -5.96
N ASP A 9 -10.84 19.84 -7.18
CA ASP A 9 -10.13 18.76 -7.88
C ASP A 9 -8.69 18.55 -7.38
N GLU A 10 -8.03 19.63 -6.95
CA GLU A 10 -6.71 19.57 -6.32
C GLU A 10 -6.80 18.86 -4.96
N GLN A 11 -7.82 19.23 -4.16
CA GLN A 11 -8.08 18.59 -2.86
C GLN A 11 -8.40 17.09 -2.99
N ARG A 12 -9.14 16.68 -4.04
CA ARG A 12 -9.40 15.26 -4.33
C ARG A 12 -8.13 14.51 -4.72
N THR A 13 -7.26 15.15 -5.49
CA THR A 13 -5.98 14.57 -5.92
C THR A 13 -5.04 14.37 -4.73
N GLU A 14 -4.94 15.35 -3.83
CA GLU A 14 -4.18 15.25 -2.59
C GLU A 14 -4.71 14.15 -1.66
N ALA A 15 -6.04 14.09 -1.48
CA ALA A 15 -6.67 13.06 -0.67
C ALA A 15 -6.39 11.65 -1.23
N LEU A 16 -6.41 11.50 -2.56
CA LEU A 16 -6.07 10.25 -3.23
C LEU A 16 -4.60 9.89 -3.04
N ALA A 17 -3.68 10.85 -3.18
CA ALA A 17 -2.26 10.65 -2.95
C ALA A 17 -1.98 10.19 -1.51
N ALA A 18 -2.59 10.86 -0.52
CA ALA A 18 -2.47 10.50 0.89
C ALA A 18 -3.02 9.10 1.16
N SER A 19 -4.16 8.76 0.56
CA SER A 19 -4.77 7.43 0.69
C SER A 19 -3.89 6.33 0.09
N LEU A 20 -3.19 6.59 -1.02
CA LEU A 20 -2.26 5.62 -1.61
C LEU A 20 -1.01 5.45 -0.74
N SER A 21 -0.44 6.56 -0.27
CA SER A 21 0.72 6.54 0.63
C SER A 21 0.45 5.81 1.94
N SER A 22 -0.77 5.91 2.50
CA SER A 22 -1.14 5.18 3.73
C SER A 22 -1.19 3.66 3.54
N THR A 23 -1.27 3.17 2.30
CA THR A 23 -1.15 1.74 1.99
C THR A 23 0.31 1.27 1.86
N GLY A 24 1.28 2.16 2.10
CA GLY A 24 2.70 1.87 1.91
C GLY A 24 3.19 1.95 0.46
N LEU A 25 2.35 2.47 -0.46
CA LEU A 25 2.80 2.73 -1.83
C LEU A 25 3.79 3.90 -1.81
N ASP A 26 4.96 3.71 -2.42
CA ASP A 26 6.03 4.70 -2.39
C ASP A 26 5.70 5.97 -3.18
N ALA A 27 6.34 7.08 -2.83
CA ALA A 27 6.07 8.39 -3.42
C ALA A 27 6.26 8.43 -4.95
N PHE A 28 7.21 7.64 -5.49
CA PHE A 28 7.43 7.56 -6.93
C PHE A 28 6.26 6.85 -7.63
N SER A 29 5.81 5.73 -7.08
CA SER A 29 4.64 4.99 -7.58
C SER A 29 3.35 5.80 -7.48
N VAL A 30 3.16 6.58 -6.39
CA VAL A 30 2.03 7.52 -6.24
C VAL A 30 2.06 8.60 -7.31
N SER A 31 3.22 9.26 -7.51
CA SER A 31 3.38 10.29 -8.54
C SER A 31 3.08 9.74 -9.94
N ARG A 32 3.61 8.56 -10.25
CA ARG A 32 3.36 7.87 -11.52
C ARG A 32 1.89 7.51 -11.71
N PHE A 33 1.22 7.05 -10.66
CA PHE A 33 -0.21 6.74 -10.67
C PHE A 33 -1.03 7.98 -11.02
N LEU A 34 -0.80 9.11 -10.34
CA LEU A 34 -1.55 10.35 -10.57
C LEU A 34 -1.35 10.89 -11.98
N LYS A 35 -0.11 10.82 -12.50
CA LYS A 35 0.18 11.21 -13.89
C LYS A 35 -0.62 10.37 -14.89
N LEU A 36 -0.58 9.04 -14.78
CA LEU A 36 -1.30 8.14 -15.69
C LEU A 36 -2.82 8.31 -15.58
N LEU A 37 -3.33 8.63 -14.38
CA LEU A 37 -4.74 8.90 -14.17
C LEU A 37 -5.17 10.21 -14.85
N ALA A 38 -4.34 11.26 -14.78
CA ALA A 38 -4.58 12.54 -15.45
C ALA A 38 -4.54 12.44 -16.98
N GLU A 39 -3.81 11.47 -17.53
CA GLU A 39 -3.78 11.13 -18.96
C GLU A 39 -5.09 10.44 -19.45
N GLY A 40 -6.04 10.16 -18.55
CA GLY A 40 -7.39 9.66 -18.87
C GLY A 40 -7.49 8.15 -19.10
N GLY A 41 -6.38 7.42 -19.07
CA GLY A 41 -6.34 5.96 -19.25
C GLY A 41 -6.40 5.19 -17.92
N SER A 42 -7.34 4.26 -17.76
CA SER A 42 -7.48 3.48 -16.53
C SER A 42 -6.52 2.28 -16.40
N ALA A 43 -6.01 1.75 -17.53
CA ALA A 43 -5.18 0.54 -17.54
C ALA A 43 -3.83 0.71 -16.80
N GLY A 44 -3.18 1.86 -16.97
CA GLY A 44 -1.90 2.18 -16.32
C GLY A 44 -1.99 2.27 -14.80
N PRO A 45 -2.88 3.12 -14.24
CA PRO A 45 -3.11 3.22 -12.81
C PRO A 45 -3.51 1.87 -12.17
N ILE A 46 -4.40 1.11 -12.82
CA ILE A 46 -4.80 -0.23 -12.35
C ILE A 46 -3.61 -1.19 -12.30
N LYS A 47 -2.70 -1.15 -13.28
CA LYS A 47 -1.49 -1.98 -13.29
C LYS A 47 -0.58 -1.69 -12.09
N ILE A 48 -0.44 -0.42 -11.70
CA ILE A 48 0.34 -0.02 -10.52
C ILE A 48 -0.31 -0.60 -9.25
N LEU A 49 -1.62 -0.43 -9.09
CA LEU A 49 -2.34 -0.96 -7.92
C LEU A 49 -2.28 -2.49 -7.83
N ARG A 50 -2.36 -3.20 -8.96
CA ARG A 50 -2.21 -4.66 -8.99
C ARG A 50 -0.82 -5.13 -8.58
N ARG A 51 0.22 -4.39 -8.96
CA ARG A 51 1.59 -4.69 -8.52
C ARG A 51 1.71 -4.47 -7.02
N HIS A 52 1.28 -3.32 -6.51
CA HIS A 52 1.30 -3.03 -5.06
C HIS A 52 0.56 -4.09 -4.24
N ARG A 53 -0.62 -4.52 -4.72
CA ARG A 53 -1.38 -5.61 -4.09
C ARG A 53 -0.58 -6.92 -4.02
N LEU A 54 0.19 -7.25 -5.06
CA LEU A 54 1.02 -8.46 -5.06
C LEU A 54 2.15 -8.32 -4.04
N ASP A 55 2.80 -7.17 -3.98
CA ASP A 55 3.90 -6.92 -3.05
C ASP A 55 3.42 -7.01 -1.59
N LEU A 56 2.24 -6.47 -1.28
CA LEU A 56 1.58 -6.62 0.03
C LEU A 56 1.26 -8.09 0.35
N LEU A 57 0.83 -8.88 -0.64
CA LEU A 57 0.56 -10.30 -0.42
C LEU A 57 1.84 -11.08 -0.10
N GLU A 58 2.95 -10.77 -0.78
CA GLU A 58 4.24 -11.39 -0.46
C GLU A 58 4.72 -11.02 0.95
N GLU A 59 4.52 -9.77 1.37
CA GLU A 59 4.83 -9.34 2.74
C GLU A 59 3.98 -10.10 3.78
N ILE A 60 2.68 -10.25 3.53
CA ILE A 60 1.77 -11.02 4.39
C ILE A 60 2.22 -12.48 4.46
N HIS A 61 2.51 -13.12 3.32
CA HIS A 61 2.97 -14.51 3.29
C HIS A 61 4.30 -14.68 4.03
N SER A 62 5.22 -13.72 3.92
CA SER A 62 6.48 -13.75 4.66
C SER A 62 6.25 -13.63 6.16
N LYS A 63 5.38 -12.71 6.60
CA LYS A 63 5.03 -12.56 8.03
C LYS A 63 4.33 -13.79 8.58
N GLN A 64 3.45 -14.42 7.80
CA GLN A 64 2.79 -15.67 8.18
C GLN A 64 3.80 -16.78 8.45
N LYS A 65 4.79 -16.98 7.56
CA LYS A 65 5.84 -17.98 7.78
C LYS A 65 6.64 -17.72 9.06
N SER A 66 6.92 -16.45 9.36
CA SER A 66 7.58 -16.08 10.62
C SER A 66 6.72 -16.40 11.84
N LEU A 67 5.41 -16.13 11.78
CA LEU A 67 4.47 -16.48 12.85
C LEU A 67 4.39 -17.99 13.04
N ASP A 68 4.28 -18.76 11.96
CA ASP A 68 4.23 -20.22 12.01
C ASP A 68 5.47 -20.81 12.71
N LEU A 69 6.66 -20.24 12.45
CA LEU A 69 7.90 -20.64 13.10
C LEU A 69 7.91 -20.27 14.59
N ILE A 70 7.46 -19.07 14.94
CA ILE A 70 7.37 -18.63 16.34
C ILE A 70 6.40 -19.53 17.11
N ASP A 71 5.24 -19.83 16.54
CA ASP A 71 4.23 -20.70 17.14
C ASP A 71 4.76 -22.12 17.34
N TYR A 72 5.51 -22.64 16.37
CA TYR A 72 6.20 -23.93 16.50
C TYR A 72 7.22 -23.93 17.64
N ILE A 73 8.04 -22.89 17.76
CA ILE A 73 9.01 -22.75 18.86
C ILE A 73 8.29 -22.71 20.21
N ILE A 74 7.23 -21.91 20.33
CA ILE A 74 6.41 -21.84 21.55
C ILE A 74 5.85 -23.22 21.91
N TYR A 75 5.33 -23.95 20.92
CA TYR A 75 4.85 -25.31 21.12
C TYR A 75 5.95 -26.22 21.67
N LYS A 76 7.15 -26.22 21.08
CA LYS A 76 8.28 -27.06 21.51
C LYS A 76 8.71 -26.77 22.95
N ILE A 77 8.74 -25.49 23.36
CA ILE A 77 9.00 -25.07 24.75
C ILE A 77 7.92 -25.60 25.69
N ARG A 78 6.63 -25.45 25.33
CA ARG A 78 5.51 -25.95 26.15
C ARG A 78 5.53 -27.47 26.33
N GLN A 79 6.08 -28.19 25.37
CA GLN A 79 6.27 -29.64 25.48
C GLN A 79 7.55 -30.05 26.23
N GLY A 80 8.43 -29.10 26.58
CA GLY A 80 9.75 -29.40 27.15
C GLY A 80 10.66 -30.17 26.19
N THR A 81 10.49 -29.95 24.88
CA THR A 81 11.22 -30.67 23.82
C THR A 81 12.07 -29.76 22.92
N LEU A 82 12.26 -28.51 23.35
CA LEU A 82 13.19 -27.58 22.72
C LEU A 82 14.55 -27.65 23.39
#